data_AF-A0A353BGA1-F1
#
_entry.id   AF-A0A353BGA1-F1
#
_cell.length_a   1.000
_cell.length_b   1.000
_cell.length_c   1.000
_cell.angle_alpha   90.00
_cell.angle_beta   90.00
_cell.angle_gamma   90.00
#
_symmetry.space_group_name_H-M   'P 1'
#
loop_
_entity.id
_entity.type
_entity.pdbx_description
1 polymer ?
#
loop_
_entity_poly.entity_id
_entity_poly.type
_entity_poly.pdbx_seq_one_letter_code
_entity_poly.pdbx_strand_id
1 'polypeptide(L)' 'AALACELLCAAQGLEFLKPLAPGRGVAAAYREIRRTVAASSSDREYYLDLEKLMRAGFRERLLEAAERAAGRLA' A
#
# COMPACT_ATOMS: atom_id res chain seq x y z
N ALA A 1 -11.71 7.64 -2.00
CA ALA A 1 -12.02 6.31 -2.57
C ALA A 1 -11.03 5.92 -3.67
N ALA A 2 -10.96 6.61 -4.81
CA ALA A 2 -10.13 6.20 -5.96
C ALA A 2 -8.67 5.85 -5.61
N LEU A 3 -7.96 6.73 -4.89
CA LEU A 3 -6.57 6.48 -4.49
C LEU A 3 -6.41 5.25 -3.57
N ALA A 4 -7.37 4.98 -2.69
CA ALA A 4 -7.31 3.80 -1.84
C ALA A 4 -7.45 2.51 -2.67
N CYS A 5 -8.33 2.51 -3.68
CA CYS A 5 -8.43 1.40 -4.63
C CYS A 5 -7.12 1.20 -5.39
N GLU A 6 -6.53 2.29 -5.89
CA GLU A 6 -5.26 2.24 -6.61
C GLU A 6 -4.13 1.67 -5.75
N LEU A 7 -4.00 2.12 -4.50
CA LEU A 7 -2.99 1.60 -3.56
C LEU A 7 -3.20 0.13 -3.24
N LEU A 8 -4.45 -0.30 -3.03
CA LEU A 8 -4.80 -1.70 -2.80
C LEU A 8 -4.42 -2.57 -4.01
N CYS A 9 -4.80 -2.14 -5.21
CA CYS A 9 -4.49 -2.82 -6.47
C CYS A 9 -2.98 -2.87 -6.72
N ALA A 10 -2.25 -1.76 -6.51
CA ALA A 10 -0.81 -1.71 -6.71
C ALA A 10 -0.07 -2.63 -5.72
N ALA A 11 -0.45 -2.63 -4.45
CA ALA A 11 0.13 -3.54 -3.45
C ALA A 11 -0.17 -5.00 -3.76
N GLN A 12 -1.35 -5.31 -4.32
CA GLN A 12 -1.69 -6.65 -4.79
C GLN A 12 -0.92 -7.03 -6.05
N GLY A 13 -0.73 -6.12 -7.00
CA GLY A 13 0.11 -6.34 -8.17
C GLY A 13 1.54 -6.73 -7.80
N LEU A 14 2.10 -6.10 -6.75
CA LEU A 14 3.41 -6.48 -6.22
C LEU A 14 3.46 -7.89 -5.63
N GLU A 15 2.34 -8.45 -5.13
CA GLU A 15 2.30 -9.86 -4.72
C GLU A 15 2.48 -10.79 -5.92
N PHE A 16 1.79 -10.48 -7.02
CA PHE A 16 1.82 -11.29 -8.24
C PHE A 16 3.16 -11.20 -8.98
N LEU A 17 3.92 -10.13 -8.75
CA LEU A 17 5.25 -9.93 -9.34
C LEU A 17 6.39 -10.60 -8.55
N LYS A 18 6.12 -11.21 -7.39
CA LYS A 18 7.17 -11.90 -6.61
C LYS A 18 7.87 -12.98 -7.48
N PRO A 19 9.21 -13.08 -7.44
CA PRO A 19 10.12 -12.47 -6.46
C PRO A 19 10.70 -11.09 -6.83
N LEU A 20 10.15 -10.38 -7.83
CA LEU A 20 10.65 -9.04 -8.19
C LEU A 20 10.54 -8.06 -7.02
N ALA A 21 11.56 -7.22 -6.86
CA ALA A 21 11.63 -6.22 -5.80
C ALA A 21 11.37 -4.81 -6.38
N PRO A 22 10.40 -4.05 -5.82
CA PRO A 22 10.19 -2.68 -6.23
C PRO A 22 11.29 -1.76 -5.67
N GLY A 23 11.37 -0.53 -6.18
CA GLY A 23 12.27 0.51 -5.65
C GLY A 23 12.02 0.81 -4.16
N ARG A 24 13.03 1.36 -3.47
CA ARG A 24 13.04 1.52 -1.99
C ARG A 24 11.80 2.22 -1.40
N GLY A 25 11.36 3.33 -2.00
CA GLY A 25 10.18 4.07 -1.55
C GLY A 25 8.89 3.26 -1.72
N VAL A 26 8.73 2.63 -2.90
CA VAL A 26 7.60 1.74 -3.18
C VAL A 26 7.59 0.52 -2.26
N ALA A 27 8.76 -0.08 -1.97
CA ALA A 27 8.90 -1.18 -1.03
C ALA A 27 8.49 -0.78 0.41
N ALA A 28 8.75 0.46 0.82
CA ALA A 28 8.30 0.98 2.11
C ALA A 28 6.78 1.20 2.13
N ALA A 29 6.23 1.83 1.09
CA ALA A 29 4.80 2.04 0.92
C ALA A 29 4.02 0.72 0.90
N TYR A 30 4.49 -0.27 0.13
CA TYR A 30 3.93 -1.62 0.08
C TYR A 30 3.86 -2.27 1.47
N ARG A 31 4.93 -2.15 2.27
CA ARG A 31 4.95 -2.71 3.63
C ARG A 31 3.92 -2.04 4.54
N GLU A 32 3.73 -0.73 4.44
CA GLU A 32 2.73 -0.01 5.25
C GLU A 32 1.29 -0.38 4.82
N ILE A 33 1.05 -0.54 3.52
CA ILE A 33 -0.22 -1.08 3.01
C ILE A 33 -0.43 -2.49 3.56
N ARG A 34 0.58 -3.38 3.50
CA ARG A 34 0.45 -4.76 3.98
C ARG A 34 0.31 -4.91 5.50
N ARG A 35 0.77 -3.93 6.27
CA ARG A 35 0.46 -3.82 7.70
C ARG A 35 -1.00 -3.46 7.96
N THR A 36 -1.63 -2.73 7.04
CA THR A 36 -3.01 -2.25 7.16
C THR A 36 -4.02 -3.24 6.55
N VAL A 37 -3.68 -3.85 5.42
CA VAL A 37 -4.52 -4.78 4.65
C VAL A 37 -3.71 -5.98 4.16
N ALA A 38 -4.13 -7.18 4.54
CA ALA A 38 -3.47 -8.41 4.13
C ALA A 38 -3.56 -8.62 2.61
N ALA A 39 -2.58 -9.32 2.02
CA ALA A 39 -2.70 -9.82 0.65
C ALA A 39 -3.93 -10.72 0.51
N SER A 40 -4.57 -10.69 -0.66
CA SER A 40 -5.72 -11.56 -0.93
C SER A 40 -5.33 -12.70 -1.87
N SER A 41 -5.78 -13.92 -1.54
CA SER A 41 -5.68 -15.11 -2.40
C SER A 41 -7.05 -15.55 -2.95
N SER A 42 -8.13 -14.93 -2.48
CA SER A 42 -9.51 -15.20 -2.89
C SER A 42 -10.32 -13.91 -2.84
N ASP A 43 -11.53 -13.98 -3.36
CA ASP A 43 -12.50 -12.88 -3.23
C ASP A 43 -12.85 -12.64 -1.77
N ARG A 44 -13.11 -11.37 -1.46
CA ARG A 44 -13.55 -10.90 -0.14
C ARG A 44 -14.24 -9.54 -0.27
N GLU A 45 -14.77 -9.07 0.85
CA GLU A 45 -15.38 -7.75 0.97
C GLU A 45 -14.35 -6.62 0.93
N TYR A 46 -13.91 -6.23 -0.27
CA TYR A 46 -12.87 -5.21 -0.45
C TYR A 46 -13.24 -3.83 0.10
N TYR A 47 -14.54 -3.51 0.27
CA TYR A 47 -14.93 -2.22 0.87
C TYR A 47 -14.37 -2.06 2.29
N LEU A 48 -14.26 -3.15 3.06
CA LEU A 48 -13.66 -3.13 4.41
C LEU A 48 -12.16 -2.79 4.37
N ASP A 49 -11.45 -3.21 3.33
CA ASP A 49 -10.05 -2.86 3.15
C ASP A 49 -9.88 -1.41 2.70
N LEU A 50 -10.74 -0.95 1.79
CA LEU A 50 -10.77 0.44 1.37
C LEU A 50 -11.05 1.38 2.55
N GLU A 51 -11.98 1.02 3.44
CA GLU A 51 -12.23 1.78 4.66
C GLU A 51 -10.98 1.90 5.52
N LYS A 52 -10.22 0.81 5.72
CA LYS A 52 -8.95 0.85 6.49
C LYS A 52 -7.92 1.79 5.86
N LEU A 53 -7.77 1.77 4.54
CA LEU A 53 -6.84 2.64 3.79
C LEU A 53 -7.30 4.11 3.75
N MET A 54 -8.60 4.37 3.92
CA MET A 54 -9.15 5.72 3.98
C MET A 54 -9.20 6.31 5.40
N ARG A 55 -8.85 5.53 6.44
CA ARG A 55 -8.80 6.03 7.82
C ARG A 55 -7.78 7.16 7.98
N ALA A 56 -8.13 8.12 8.82
CA ALA A 56 -7.25 9.22 9.18
C ALA A 56 -5.87 8.73 9.64
N GLY A 57 -4.81 9.41 9.19
CA GLY A 57 -3.44 9.06 9.52
C GLY A 57 -2.80 8.01 8.61
N PHE A 58 -3.56 7.27 7.79
CA PHE A 58 -2.96 6.29 6.88
C PHE A 58 -2.09 6.97 5.82
N ARG A 59 -2.59 8.06 5.20
CA ARG A 59 -1.88 8.78 4.14
C ARG A 59 -0.57 9.38 4.64
N GLU A 60 -0.59 9.97 5.83
CA GLU A 60 0.57 10.56 6.49
C GLU A 60 1.63 9.49 6.78
N ARG A 61 1.23 8.37 7.41
CA ARG A 61 2.14 7.24 7.65
C ARG A 61 2.74 6.67 6.37
N LEU A 62 1.94 6.55 5.30
CA LEU A 62 2.39 6.04 4.01
C LEU A 62 3.43 6.97 3.39
N LEU A 63 3.18 8.28 3.41
CA LEU A 63 4.08 9.31 2.90
C LEU A 63 5.39 9.30 3.70
N GLU A 64 5.31 9.35 5.02
CA GLU A 64 6.49 9.30 5.90
C GLU A 64 7.33 8.03 5.68
N ALA A 65 6.68 6.88 5.48
CA ALA A 65 7.38 5.63 5.19
C ALA A 65 8.14 5.69 3.86
N ALA A 66 7.50 6.22 2.81
CA ALA A 66 8.11 6.36 1.49
C ALA A 66 9.28 7.36 1.51
N GLU A 67 9.08 8.53 2.11
CA GLU A 67 10.09 9.59 2.18
C GLU A 67 11.30 9.19 3.03
N ARG A 68 11.07 8.50 4.16
CA ARG A 68 12.16 7.96 4.98
C ARG A 68 13.03 6.96 4.21
N ALA A 69 12.45 6.23 3.25
CA ALA A 69 13.16 5.22 2.50
C ALA A 69 13.86 5.75 1.24
N ALA A 70 13.33 6.79 0.60
CA ALA A 70 13.76 7.28 -0.71
C ALA A 70 14.20 8.75 -0.76
N GLY A 71 14.07 9.50 0.34
CA GLY A 71 14.24 10.96 0.36
C GLY A 71 12.90 11.69 0.27
N ARG A 72 12.87 12.99 0.60
CA ARG A 72 11.64 13.81 0.50
C ARG A 72 11.10 13.80 -0.93
N LEU A 73 9.79 13.70 -1.05
CA LEU A 73 9.09 13.84 -2.32
C LEU A 73 8.87 15.33 -2.59
N ALA A 74 8.95 15.73 -3.87
CA ALA A 74 8.86 17.12 -4.31
C ALA A 74 7.42 17.64 -4.35
#